data_AF-A0A9W9G0V6-F1
#
_entry.id   AF-A0A9W9G0V6-F1
#
_cell.length_a   1.000
_cell.length_b   1.000
_cell.length_c   1.000
_cell.angle_alpha   90.00
_cell.angle_beta   90.00
_cell.angle_gamma   90.00
#
_symmetry.space_group_name_H-M   'P 1'
#
loop_
_entity.id
_entity.type
_entity.pdbx_description
1 polymer ?
#
loop_
_entity_poly.entity_id
_entity_poly.type
_entity_poly.pdbx_seq_one_letter_code
_entity_poly.pdbx_strand_id
1 'polypeptide(L)' 'MENDHGYGVTVLHEPSHSVEILYDLVAVHDLNGTGFETWTHKQNGMMWLKDLLPKELPNVRIMTYESDA' A
#
# COMPACT_ATOMS: atom_id res chain seq x y z
N MET A 1 -16.09 -15.02 -15.58
CA MET A 1 -15.95 -14.09 -14.44
C MET A 1 -14.79 -13.21 -14.83
N GLU A 2 -14.99 -11.89 -14.88
CA GLU A 2 -14.00 -10.93 -15.38
C GLU A 2 -12.62 -11.22 -14.80
N ASN A 3 -11.64 -11.40 -15.68
CA ASN A 3 -10.24 -11.30 -15.31
C ASN A 3 -10.01 -9.84 -14.95
N ASP A 4 -10.15 -9.52 -13.67
CA ASP A 4 -9.74 -8.24 -13.13
C ASP A 4 -8.21 -8.18 -13.28
N HIS A 5 -7.76 -7.61 -14.39
CA HIS A 5 -6.36 -7.28 -14.61
C HIS A 5 -6.04 -6.09 -13.71
N GLY A 6 -6.04 -6.33 -12.39
CA GLY A 6 -5.60 -5.37 -11.41
C GLY A 6 -4.23 -4.88 -11.84
N TYR A 7 -4.09 -3.56 -12.03
CA TYR A 7 -2.89 -2.91 -12.57
C TYR A 7 -1.69 -3.00 -11.61
N GLY A 8 -1.52 -4.09 -10.86
CA GLY A 8 -0.48 -4.26 -9.84
C GLY A 8 -0.65 -3.37 -8.60
N VAL A 9 -1.70 -2.54 -8.52
CA VAL A 9 -1.89 -1.58 -7.42
C VAL A 9 -2.81 -2.16 -6.35
N THR A 10 -2.35 -2.16 -5.10
CA THR A 10 -3.13 -2.51 -3.91
C THR A 10 -3.25 -1.31 -2.97
N VAL A 11 -4.47 -0.95 -2.57
CA VAL A 11 -4.72 0.08 -1.55
C VAL A 11 -4.47 -0.50 -0.15
N LEU A 12 -3.56 0.12 0.59
CA LEU A 12 -3.19 -0.26 1.96
C LEU A 12 -3.93 0.58 3.02
N HIS A 13 -4.21 1.83 2.70
CA HIS A 13 -5.00 2.74 3.55
C HIS A 13 -5.83 3.69 2.69
N GLU A 14 -7.13 3.72 2.97
CA GLU A 14 -8.09 4.65 2.38
C GLU A 14 -8.56 5.60 3.49
N PRO A 15 -8.31 6.92 3.38
CA PRO A 15 -8.85 7.89 4.31
C PRO A 15 -10.38 7.86 4.36
N SER A 16 -10.97 8.29 5.48
CA SER A 16 -12.43 8.42 5.57
C SER A 16 -12.97 9.35 4.48
N HIS A 17 -14.09 8.99 3.86
CA HIS A 17 -14.80 9.79 2.85
C HIS A 17 -15.20 11.20 3.34
N SER A 18 -15.22 11.42 4.66
CA SER A 18 -15.48 12.71 5.28
C SER A 18 -14.26 13.65 5.33
N VAL A 19 -13.12 13.21 4.80
CA VAL A 19 -11.84 13.92 4.87
C VAL A 19 -11.29 14.10 3.47
N GLU A 20 -10.79 15.31 3.18
CA GLU A 20 -10.11 15.58 1.91
C GLU A 20 -8.78 14.82 1.86
N ILE A 21 -8.56 14.07 0.79
CA ILE A 21 -7.29 13.40 0.53
C ILE A 21 -6.28 14.48 0.14
N LEU A 22 -5.19 14.59 0.91
CA LEU A 22 -4.15 15.56 0.61
C LEU A 22 -3.34 15.12 -0.61
N TYR A 23 -2.88 13.86 -0.62
CA TYR A 23 -2.09 13.27 -1.71
C TYR A 23 -2.29 11.75 -1.75
N ASP A 24 -1.97 11.13 -2.90
CA ASP A 24 -1.81 9.69 -3.05
C ASP A 24 -0.33 9.31 -2.89
N LEU A 25 -0.02 8.34 -2.02
CA LEU A 25 1.31 7.74 -1.88
C LEU A 25 1.32 6.35 -2.52
N VAL A 26 2.19 6.16 -3.51
CA VAL A 26 2.38 4.86 -4.18
C VAL A 26 3.77 4.35 -3.87
N ALA A 27 3.85 3.26 -3.10
CA ALA A 27 5.10 2.56 -2.81
C ALA A 27 5.38 1.52 -3.89
N VAL A 28 6.58 1.55 -4.48
CA VAL A 28 7.03 0.62 -5.52
C VAL A 28 8.16 -0.22 -4.94
N HIS A 29 8.07 -1.54 -5.03
CA HIS A 29 9.15 -2.45 -4.62
C HIS A 29 10.05 -2.84 -5.79
N ASP A 30 11.25 -3.37 -5.50
CA ASP A 30 12.20 -3.84 -6.51
C ASP A 30 12.03 -5.33 -6.85
N LEU A 31 12.90 -5.85 -7.72
CA LEU A 31 12.78 -7.17 -8.35
C LEU A 31 12.94 -8.38 -7.40
N ASN A 32 13.24 -8.20 -6.11
CA ASN A 32 13.59 -9.30 -5.20
C ASN A 32 12.66 -9.45 -3.98
N GLY A 33 11.38 -9.13 -4.14
CA GLY A 33 10.36 -9.41 -3.14
C GLY A 33 8.96 -9.20 -3.68
N THR A 34 7.94 -9.63 -2.93
CA THR A 34 6.57 -9.15 -3.16
C THR A 34 6.40 -7.76 -2.53
N GLY A 35 5.47 -6.95 -3.05
CA GLY A 35 5.16 -5.65 -2.46
C GLY A 35 4.84 -5.76 -0.97
N PHE A 36 4.10 -6.79 -0.57
CA PHE A 36 3.74 -6.99 0.83
C PHE A 36 4.94 -7.36 1.72
N GLU A 37 5.79 -8.30 1.30
CA GLU A 37 6.94 -8.74 2.10
C GLU A 37 7.99 -7.65 2.25
N THR A 38 8.20 -6.84 1.22
CA THR A 38 9.18 -5.73 1.21
C THR A 38 8.92 -4.76 2.35
N TRP A 39 7.65 -4.48 2.63
CA TRP A 39 7.23 -3.51 3.64
C TRP A 39 6.93 -4.13 5.01
N THR A 40 7.04 -5.45 5.14
CA THR A 40 6.67 -6.18 6.36
C THR A 40 7.90 -6.55 7.19
N HIS A 41 7.93 -6.07 8.44
CA HIS A 41 8.96 -6.46 9.39
C HIS A 41 8.84 -7.95 9.74
N LYS A 42 9.85 -8.73 9.36
CA LYS A 42 9.81 -10.21 9.36
C LYS A 42 9.53 -10.84 10.73
N GLN A 43 9.91 -10.20 11.83
CA GLN A 43 9.79 -10.80 13.16
C GLN A 43 8.41 -10.62 13.80
N ASN A 44 7.75 -9.49 13.53
CA ASN A 44 6.47 -9.14 14.17
C ASN A 44 5.30 -9.01 13.19
N GLY A 45 5.55 -9.17 11.89
CA GLY A 45 4.52 -9.06 10.84
C GLY A 45 4.00 -7.65 10.60
N MET A 46 4.66 -6.62 11.17
CA MET A 46 4.21 -5.24 11.04
C MET A 46 4.56 -4.70 9.66
N MET A 47 3.54 -4.37 8.88
CA MET A 47 3.71 -3.74 7.57
C MET A 47 3.64 -2.22 7.75
N TRP A 48 4.78 -1.53 7.76
CA TRP A 48 4.83 -0.14 8.23
C TRP A 48 3.97 0.84 7.40
N LEU A 49 3.83 0.62 6.09
CA LEU A 49 2.95 1.41 5.21
C LEU A 49 1.47 1.31 5.58
N LYS A 50 1.04 0.18 6.15
CA LYS A 50 -0.35 -0.09 6.52
C LYS A 50 -0.60 0.13 8.01
N ASP A 51 0.33 -0.27 8.87
CA ASP A 51 0.10 -0.36 10.31
C ASP A 51 0.60 0.85 11.09
N LEU A 52 1.55 1.61 10.52
CA LEU A 52 2.19 2.77 11.17
C LEU A 52 1.90 4.06 10.42
N LEU A 53 2.12 4.08 9.11
CA LEU A 53 2.04 5.31 8.32
C LEU A 53 0.66 5.98 8.35
N PRO A 54 -0.49 5.27 8.36
CA PRO A 54 -1.80 5.91 8.51
C PRO A 54 -2.01 6.67 9.81
N LYS A 55 -1.26 6.34 10.87
CA LYS A 55 -1.34 7.03 12.16
C LYS A 55 -0.67 8.41 12.11
N GLU A 56 0.39 8.52 11.32
CA GLU A 56 1.13 9.77 11.11
C GLU A 56 0.52 10.61 9.98
N LEU A 57 -0.04 9.95 8.95
CA LEU A 57 -0.61 10.56 7.75
C LEU A 57 -2.06 10.08 7.51
N PRO A 58 -3.03 10.44 8.36
CA PRO A 58 -4.39 9.90 8.28
C PRO A 58 -5.15 10.29 7.01
N ASN A 59 -4.79 11.43 6.39
CA ASN A 59 -5.46 12.01 5.23
C ASN A 59 -4.76 11.69 3.90
N VAL A 60 -3.85 10.71 3.89
CA VAL A 60 -3.12 10.27 2.70
C VAL A 60 -3.65 8.92 2.29
N ARG A 61 -3.99 8.73 1.00
CA ARG A 61 -4.25 7.39 0.48
C ARG A 61 -2.92 6.68 0.24
N ILE A 62 -2.77 5.48 0.76
CA ILE A 62 -1.52 4.72 0.68
C ILE A 62 -1.76 3.47 -0.16
N MET A 63 -0.90 3.26 -1.14
CA MET A 63 -0.94 2.14 -2.07
C MET A 63 0.44 1.50 -2.20
N THR A 64 0.47 0.22 -2.56
CA THR A 64 1.68 -0.45 -3.05
C THR A 64 1.45 -0.94 -4.46
N TYR A 65 2.46 -0.85 -5.31
CA TYR A 65 2.45 -1.39 -6.67
C TYR A 65 3.43 -2.56 -6.77
N GLU A 66 2.98 -3.63 -7.41
CA GLU A 66 3.77 -4.79 -7.80
C GLU A 66 3.66 -5.03 -9.30
N SER A 67 4.82 -5.22 -9.95
CA SER A 67 4.85 -5.63 -11.37
C SER A 67 4.67 -7.14 -11.44
N ASP A 68 3.93 -7.61 -12.43
CA ASP A 68 3.75 -9.01 -12.80
C ASP A 68 4.97 -9.65 -13.51
N ALA A 69 6.12 -8.98 -13.47
CA ALA A 69 7.30 -9.30 -14.28
C ALA A 69 8.10 -10.51 -13.76
#